data_AF-A0A1V9YKA6-F1
#
_entry.id   AF-A0A1V9YKA6-F1
#
_cell.length_a   1.000
_cell.length_b   1.000
_cell.length_c   1.000
_cell.angle_alpha   90.00
_cell.angle_beta   90.00
_cell.angle_gamma   90.00
#
_symmetry.space_group_name_H-M   'P 1'
#
loop_
_entity.id
_entity.type
_entity.pdbx_description
1 polymer ?
#
loop_
_entity_poly.entity_id
_entity_poly.type
_entity_poly.pdbx_seq_one_letter_code
_entity_poly.pdbx_strand_id
1 'polypeptide(L)'
;PLECLVTGLHVKIPLSMDTYRRLQTSHGSTHWILPFPRTVHDDPTDKHAAQTFASVSYSITDKDKGIVQVQRNFSLRDITNGTFHRAMAERDPVFEDLEYVRQFYYEDDPVLNVHTPWERPPIQSIYVIYGTGRDVRHRYAYSERSTGSWNLDTLYTETPDPMTCNKTGDGTVSYYSLSFGHTWLGKDGASVKITQAPQAPYFSRQDIVQTEAKRLRYAEYENNQQCKHAPHLAASQETQEMQKHYNSGFLGDLWSSEPDEPKINFFEHSEPTEFGTEYTSVWEFDSIQHREMLSEPAFLRELKFELHVVFDGKAHTDKGFRPPSHDADCYWNYRQARCEFSEYCQYDYKFGDVTLDQSCRVKMPVRLLPHNSVLLSTNQGTCTFEKVLGPYKGQCVENENHNN
;
A
#
# COMPACT_ATOMS: atom_id res chain seq x y z
N PRO A 1 -8.76 -11.94 -6.19
CA PRO A 1 -10.10 -12.18 -5.59
C PRO A 1 -11.14 -12.67 -6.61
N LEU A 2 -11.36 -11.93 -7.69
CA LEU A 2 -12.35 -12.28 -8.72
C LEU A 2 -12.08 -13.65 -9.37
N GLU A 3 -10.82 -13.93 -9.73
CA GLU A 3 -10.40 -15.24 -10.25
C GLU A 3 -10.83 -16.40 -9.35
N CYS A 4 -10.64 -16.27 -8.03
CA CYS A 4 -11.03 -17.28 -7.05
C CYS A 4 -12.54 -17.48 -7.00
N LEU A 5 -13.32 -16.39 -7.07
CA LEU A 5 -14.79 -16.45 -7.05
C LEU A 5 -15.37 -17.05 -8.33
N VAL A 6 -14.76 -16.77 -9.49
CA VAL A 6 -15.24 -17.25 -10.79
C VAL A 6 -14.85 -18.71 -11.03
N THR A 7 -13.57 -19.04 -10.83
CA THR A 7 -12.99 -20.33 -11.25
C THR A 7 -12.74 -21.32 -10.11
N GLY A 8 -12.77 -20.86 -8.85
CA GLY A 8 -12.38 -21.69 -7.70
C GLY A 8 -10.87 -21.93 -7.58
N LEU A 9 -10.06 -21.26 -8.41
CA LEU A 9 -8.61 -21.46 -8.44
C LEU A 9 -7.96 -21.08 -7.10
N HIS A 10 -7.17 -22.01 -6.57
CA HIS A 10 -6.42 -21.84 -5.33
C HIS A 10 -5.04 -22.47 -5.48
N VAL A 11 -4.06 -21.91 -4.77
CA VAL A 11 -2.66 -22.32 -4.90
C VAL A 11 -2.21 -23.28 -3.77
N LYS A 12 -2.92 -23.33 -2.63
CA LYS A 12 -2.35 -23.92 -1.39
C LYS A 12 -3.31 -24.78 -0.54
N ILE A 13 -4.51 -25.08 -1.02
CA ILE A 13 -5.53 -25.78 -0.23
C ILE A 13 -5.89 -27.09 -0.94
N PRO A 14 -5.91 -28.26 -0.27
CA PRO A 14 -6.19 -29.54 -0.93
C PRO A 14 -7.70 -29.78 -1.09
N LEU A 15 -8.42 -28.85 -1.72
CA LEU A 15 -9.85 -28.96 -2.00
C LEU A 15 -10.10 -28.99 -3.50
N SER A 16 -11.24 -29.55 -3.94
CA SER A 16 -11.64 -29.39 -5.35
C SER A 16 -11.95 -27.92 -5.63
N MET A 17 -11.76 -27.48 -6.88
CA MET A 17 -12.05 -26.09 -7.28
C MET A 17 -13.49 -25.67 -6.93
N ASP A 18 -14.47 -26.54 -7.18
CA ASP A 18 -15.87 -26.28 -6.85
C ASP A 18 -16.12 -26.16 -5.34
N THR A 19 -15.50 -27.02 -4.54
CA THR A 19 -15.62 -26.97 -3.07
C THR A 19 -14.99 -25.70 -2.53
N TYR A 20 -13.81 -25.35 -3.03
CA TYR A 20 -13.13 -24.12 -2.64
C TYR A 20 -13.94 -22.89 -3.06
N ARG A 21 -14.49 -22.87 -4.27
CA ARG A 21 -15.34 -21.78 -4.77
C ARG A 21 -16.54 -21.56 -3.86
N ARG A 22 -17.26 -22.62 -3.50
CA ARG A 22 -18.39 -22.55 -2.55
C ARG A 22 -17.98 -22.02 -1.19
N LEU A 23 -16.82 -22.41 -0.67
CA LEU A 23 -16.29 -21.88 0.59
C LEU A 23 -16.03 -20.37 0.50
N GLN A 24 -15.44 -19.91 -0.61
CA GLN A 24 -15.13 -18.51 -0.86
C GLN A 24 -16.40 -17.65 -1.01
N THR A 25 -17.46 -18.19 -1.61
CA THR A 25 -18.70 -17.45 -1.85
C THR A 25 -19.62 -17.41 -0.63
N SER A 26 -19.58 -18.44 0.24
CA SER A 26 -20.46 -18.54 1.40
C SER A 26 -19.87 -18.02 2.71
N HIS A 27 -18.55 -18.11 2.90
CA HIS A 27 -17.88 -17.78 4.17
C HIS A 27 -16.65 -16.88 3.99
N GLY A 28 -16.39 -16.41 2.77
CA GLY A 28 -15.19 -15.65 2.44
C GLY A 28 -15.36 -14.15 2.56
N SER A 29 -14.37 -13.47 3.15
CA SER A 29 -14.16 -12.02 3.00
C SER A 29 -13.75 -11.61 1.57
N THR A 30 -13.70 -12.56 0.64
CA THR A 30 -13.22 -12.37 -0.73
C THR A 30 -14.08 -11.41 -1.53
N HIS A 31 -15.38 -11.34 -1.22
CA HIS A 31 -16.27 -10.36 -1.84
C HIS A 31 -15.93 -8.92 -1.42
N TRP A 32 -15.66 -8.69 -0.13
CA TRP A 32 -15.27 -7.37 0.41
C TRP A 32 -14.00 -6.81 -0.25
N ILE A 33 -13.04 -7.68 -0.57
CA ILE A 33 -11.77 -7.27 -1.20
C ILE A 33 -11.82 -7.29 -2.74
N LEU A 34 -13.02 -7.29 -3.34
CA LEU A 34 -13.14 -7.11 -4.78
C LEU A 34 -12.61 -5.72 -5.18
N PRO A 35 -11.97 -5.61 -6.34
CA PRO A 35 -11.39 -4.36 -6.79
C PRO A 35 -12.51 -3.36 -7.07
N PHE A 36 -12.32 -2.13 -6.60
CA PHE A 36 -13.22 -1.01 -6.85
C PHE A 36 -12.46 0.13 -7.55
N PRO A 37 -13.18 0.99 -8.31
CA PRO A 37 -12.61 2.21 -8.88
C PRO A 37 -11.94 3.09 -7.85
N ARG A 38 -10.84 3.76 -8.24
CA ARG A 38 -10.22 4.82 -7.41
C ARG A 38 -11.16 6.02 -7.26
N THR A 39 -12.01 6.26 -8.25
CA THR A 39 -13.00 7.33 -8.20
C THR A 39 -14.24 6.94 -7.41
N VAL A 40 -14.58 7.77 -6.43
CA VAL A 40 -15.84 7.67 -5.71
C VAL A 40 -16.98 8.11 -6.65
N HIS A 41 -18.16 7.50 -6.50
CA HIS A 41 -19.39 7.85 -7.24
C HIS A 41 -19.41 7.64 -8.76
N ASP A 42 -18.76 6.61 -9.29
CA ASP A 42 -18.83 6.32 -10.74
C ASP A 42 -18.48 7.54 -11.61
N ASP A 43 -17.52 8.38 -11.17
CA ASP A 43 -17.11 9.60 -11.87
C ASP A 43 -16.88 9.30 -13.36
N PRO A 44 -17.73 9.74 -14.29
CA PRO A 44 -17.70 9.31 -15.69
C PRO A 44 -16.39 9.68 -16.40
N THR A 45 -15.55 10.51 -15.79
CA THR A 45 -14.23 10.87 -16.31
C THR A 45 -13.13 9.85 -15.98
N ASP A 46 -13.38 8.89 -15.08
CA ASP A 46 -12.46 7.79 -14.77
C ASP A 46 -12.43 6.76 -15.91
N LYS A 47 -11.52 7.03 -16.86
CA LYS A 47 -11.26 6.14 -17.99
C LYS A 47 -10.79 4.76 -17.53
N HIS A 48 -10.16 4.63 -16.37
CA HIS A 48 -9.66 3.34 -15.89
C HIS A 48 -10.81 2.49 -15.35
N ALA A 49 -11.72 3.10 -14.59
CA ALA A 49 -12.93 2.42 -14.12
C ALA A 49 -13.86 1.97 -15.25
N ALA A 50 -13.88 2.68 -16.38
CA ALA A 50 -14.69 2.37 -17.56
C ALA A 50 -14.04 1.32 -18.50
N GLN A 51 -12.76 1.00 -18.33
CA GLN A 51 -12.11 -0.03 -19.13
C GLN A 51 -12.64 -1.43 -18.80
N THR A 52 -12.62 -2.32 -19.78
CA THR A 52 -12.96 -3.73 -19.57
C THR A 52 -12.02 -4.36 -18.56
N PHE A 53 -12.57 -4.76 -17.42
CA PHE A 53 -11.88 -5.43 -16.33
C PHE A 53 -12.04 -6.95 -16.41
N ALA A 54 -13.24 -7.43 -16.74
CA ALA A 54 -13.54 -8.83 -16.94
C ALA A 54 -14.27 -9.05 -18.27
N SER A 55 -13.87 -10.06 -19.04
CA SER A 55 -14.64 -10.54 -20.19
C SER A 55 -15.05 -11.99 -19.99
N VAL A 56 -16.25 -12.34 -20.42
CA VAL A 56 -16.77 -13.71 -20.31
C VAL A 56 -17.32 -14.14 -21.66
N SER A 57 -17.05 -15.39 -22.02
CA SER A 57 -17.51 -16.02 -23.26
C SER A 57 -18.18 -17.36 -22.99
N TYR A 58 -19.33 -17.59 -23.62
CA TYR A 58 -20.09 -18.82 -23.47
C TYR A 58 -21.02 -19.08 -24.67
N SER A 59 -21.47 -20.31 -24.82
CA SER A 59 -22.36 -20.72 -25.91
C SER A 59 -23.78 -20.94 -25.42
N ILE A 60 -24.75 -20.40 -26.16
CA ILE A 60 -26.18 -20.66 -25.93
C ILE A 60 -26.78 -21.38 -27.13
N THR A 61 -27.77 -22.24 -26.89
CA THR A 61 -28.54 -22.85 -27.98
C THR A 61 -29.79 -22.03 -28.21
N ASP A 62 -29.84 -21.35 -29.35
CA ASP A 62 -30.99 -20.60 -29.82
C ASP A 62 -31.84 -21.52 -30.72
N LYS A 63 -33.16 -21.51 -30.52
CA LYS A 63 -34.09 -22.40 -31.24
C LYS A 63 -34.13 -22.13 -32.75
N ASP A 64 -33.82 -20.89 -33.17
CA ASP A 64 -33.91 -20.44 -34.56
C ASP A 64 -32.53 -20.31 -35.21
N LYS A 65 -31.49 -20.03 -34.42
CA LYS A 65 -30.12 -19.75 -34.92
C LYS A 65 -29.08 -20.83 -34.60
N GLY A 66 -29.46 -21.89 -33.88
CA GLY A 66 -28.53 -22.94 -33.46
C GLY A 66 -27.59 -22.45 -32.34
N ILE A 67 -26.34 -22.89 -32.34
CA ILE A 67 -25.37 -22.50 -31.30
C ILE A 67 -24.88 -21.07 -31.55
N VAL A 68 -25.15 -20.17 -30.61
CA VAL A 68 -24.72 -18.77 -30.65
C VAL A 68 -23.63 -18.55 -29.60
N GLN A 69 -22.51 -17.94 -30.01
CA GLN A 69 -21.47 -17.49 -29.09
C GLN A 69 -21.82 -16.13 -28.52
N VAL A 70 -21.77 -16.01 -27.20
CA VAL A 70 -22.02 -14.77 -26.46
C VAL A 70 -20.72 -14.33 -25.82
N GLN A 71 -20.37 -13.05 -25.98
CA GLN A 71 -19.27 -12.40 -25.28
C GLN A 71 -19.82 -11.18 -24.54
N ARG A 72 -19.54 -11.08 -23.24
CA ARG A 72 -19.86 -9.90 -22.42
C ARG A 72 -18.59 -9.33 -21.83
N ASN A 73 -18.51 -8.00 -21.78
CA ASN A 73 -17.40 -7.27 -21.20
C ASN A 73 -17.94 -6.45 -20.02
N PHE A 74 -17.20 -6.46 -18.92
CA PHE A 74 -17.56 -5.81 -17.67
C PHE A 74 -16.43 -4.91 -17.22
N SER A 75 -16.77 -3.70 -16.84
CA SER A 75 -15.89 -2.70 -16.25
C SER A 75 -15.74 -2.93 -14.73
N LEU A 76 -14.84 -2.19 -14.07
CA LEU A 76 -14.74 -2.24 -12.60
C LEU A 76 -16.06 -1.82 -11.93
N ARG A 77 -16.80 -0.88 -12.53
CA ARG A 77 -18.12 -0.45 -12.03
C ARG A 77 -19.15 -1.55 -12.12
N ASP A 78 -19.10 -2.34 -13.19
CA ASP A 78 -20.02 -3.46 -13.35
C ASP A 78 -19.77 -4.55 -12.29
N ILE A 79 -18.55 -4.65 -11.76
CA ILE A 79 -18.26 -5.50 -10.61
C ILE A 79 -18.91 -4.93 -9.34
N THR A 80 -18.69 -3.65 -9.03
CA THR A 80 -19.11 -3.04 -7.74
C THR A 80 -20.62 -2.79 -7.66
N ASN A 81 -21.28 -2.47 -8.77
CA ASN A 81 -22.75 -2.25 -8.83
C ASN A 81 -23.56 -3.55 -9.02
N GLY A 82 -22.89 -4.70 -9.04
CA GLY A 82 -23.53 -6.02 -9.15
C GLY A 82 -23.93 -6.45 -10.57
N THR A 83 -23.72 -5.64 -11.61
CA THR A 83 -24.09 -5.98 -12.99
C THR A 83 -23.39 -7.26 -13.46
N PHE A 84 -22.12 -7.43 -13.09
CA PHE A 84 -21.37 -8.66 -13.33
C PHE A 84 -21.99 -9.86 -12.62
N HIS A 85 -22.32 -9.72 -11.33
CA HIS A 85 -22.90 -10.82 -10.54
C HIS A 85 -24.23 -11.27 -11.13
N ARG A 86 -25.15 -10.34 -11.41
CA ARG A 86 -26.45 -10.64 -12.03
C ARG A 86 -26.31 -11.29 -13.42
N ALA A 87 -25.36 -10.82 -14.24
CA ALA A 87 -25.11 -11.40 -15.55
C ALA A 87 -24.53 -12.82 -15.47
N MET A 88 -23.66 -13.08 -14.51
CA MET A 88 -23.07 -14.41 -14.28
C MET A 88 -24.09 -15.40 -13.70
N ALA A 89 -25.03 -14.92 -12.88
CA ALA A 89 -26.10 -15.72 -12.29
C ALA A 89 -26.99 -16.42 -13.33
N GLU A 90 -27.14 -15.85 -14.54
CA GLU A 90 -27.85 -16.48 -15.66
C GLU A 90 -27.28 -17.86 -16.05
N ARG A 91 -26.01 -18.11 -15.72
CA ARG A 91 -25.26 -19.33 -16.08
C ARG A 91 -24.72 -20.09 -14.88
N ASP A 92 -24.53 -19.41 -13.75
CA ASP A 92 -23.88 -19.94 -12.55
C ASP A 92 -24.61 -19.45 -11.29
N PRO A 93 -25.45 -20.29 -10.65
CA PRO A 93 -26.31 -19.85 -9.55
C PRO A 93 -25.54 -19.39 -8.31
N VAL A 94 -24.25 -19.74 -8.18
CA VAL A 94 -23.39 -19.22 -7.10
C VAL A 94 -23.30 -17.69 -7.11
N PHE A 95 -23.49 -17.07 -8.28
CA PHE A 95 -23.49 -15.60 -8.37
C PHE A 95 -24.77 -14.95 -7.86
N GLU A 96 -25.88 -15.70 -7.69
CA GLU A 96 -27.05 -15.22 -6.97
C GLU A 96 -26.70 -15.00 -5.49
N ASP A 97 -26.00 -15.94 -4.87
CA ASP A 97 -25.53 -15.83 -3.48
C ASP A 97 -24.57 -14.64 -3.32
N LEU A 98 -23.64 -14.46 -4.28
CA LEU A 98 -22.70 -13.33 -4.26
C LEU A 98 -23.40 -11.98 -4.42
N GLU A 99 -24.42 -11.88 -5.27
CA GLU A 99 -25.22 -10.65 -5.41
C GLU A 99 -26.02 -10.35 -4.14
N TYR A 100 -26.59 -11.38 -3.51
CA TYR A 100 -27.26 -11.23 -2.22
C TYR A 100 -26.29 -10.70 -1.14
N VAL A 101 -25.11 -11.32 -1.01
CA VAL A 101 -24.09 -10.87 -0.06
C VAL A 101 -23.67 -9.43 -0.36
N ARG A 102 -23.53 -9.06 -1.63
CA ARG A 102 -23.20 -7.69 -2.05
C ARG A 102 -24.21 -6.67 -1.57
N GLN A 103 -25.48 -6.91 -1.89
CA GLN A 103 -26.57 -6.01 -1.55
C GLN A 103 -26.69 -5.88 -0.03
N PHE A 104 -26.78 -7.03 0.65
CA PHE A 104 -27.10 -7.07 2.09
C PHE A 104 -25.99 -6.52 2.99
N TYR A 105 -24.71 -6.81 2.70
CA TYR A 105 -23.60 -6.45 3.59
C TYR A 105 -22.79 -5.24 3.14
N TYR A 106 -22.84 -4.85 1.85
CA TYR A 106 -21.96 -3.80 1.32
C TYR A 106 -22.72 -2.64 0.70
N GLU A 107 -23.72 -2.86 -0.15
CA GLU A 107 -24.41 -1.75 -0.82
C GLU A 107 -25.19 -0.86 0.15
N ASP A 108 -25.89 -1.47 1.11
CA ASP A 108 -26.70 -0.76 2.09
C ASP A 108 -25.91 -0.28 3.33
N ASP A 109 -24.62 -0.63 3.45
CA ASP A 109 -23.79 -0.31 4.61
C ASP A 109 -23.06 1.04 4.42
N PRO A 110 -23.20 2.02 5.33
CA PRO A 110 -22.59 3.34 5.16
C PRO A 110 -21.06 3.35 5.24
N VAL A 111 -20.43 2.31 5.80
CA VAL A 111 -18.98 2.18 5.96
C VAL A 111 -18.39 1.29 4.86
N LEU A 112 -19.05 0.18 4.58
CA LEU A 112 -18.58 -0.85 3.67
C LEU A 112 -19.06 -0.65 2.22
N ASN A 113 -19.95 0.31 1.96
CA ASN A 113 -20.28 0.67 0.59
C ASN A 113 -19.08 1.35 -0.09
N VAL A 114 -18.51 0.66 -1.08
CA VAL A 114 -17.37 1.14 -1.89
C VAL A 114 -17.67 2.39 -2.71
N HIS A 115 -18.96 2.73 -2.88
CA HIS A 115 -19.41 3.95 -3.56
C HIS A 115 -19.63 5.14 -2.61
N THR A 116 -19.50 4.93 -1.30
CA THR A 116 -19.53 6.01 -0.30
C THR A 116 -18.14 6.65 -0.18
N PRO A 117 -18.02 7.99 -0.18
CA PRO A 117 -16.74 8.66 0.03
C PRO A 117 -16.13 8.29 1.38
N TRP A 118 -14.89 7.76 1.36
CA TRP A 118 -14.10 7.62 2.57
C TRP A 118 -13.33 8.90 2.86
N GLU A 119 -13.96 9.77 3.64
CA GLU A 119 -13.29 10.95 4.20
C GLU A 119 -12.15 10.53 5.13
N ARG A 120 -11.19 11.44 5.32
CA ARG A 120 -10.08 11.24 6.26
C ARG A 120 -10.68 11.00 7.66
N PRO A 121 -10.40 9.86 8.32
CA PRO A 121 -10.90 9.60 9.67
C PRO A 121 -10.47 10.71 10.67
N PRO A 122 -11.31 11.09 11.65
CA PRO A 122 -11.05 12.20 12.58
C PRO A 122 -10.07 11.79 13.69
N ILE A 123 -8.87 11.33 13.30
CA ILE A 123 -7.77 10.96 14.18
C ILE A 123 -6.55 11.82 13.90
N GLN A 124 -5.75 12.05 14.94
CA GLN A 124 -4.64 13.00 14.89
C GLN A 124 -3.59 12.65 13.81
N SER A 125 -3.18 11.39 13.71
CA SER A 125 -2.14 10.96 12.77
C SER A 125 -2.56 9.70 12.02
N ILE A 126 -2.35 9.71 10.69
CA ILE A 126 -2.58 8.57 9.80
C ILE A 126 -1.29 8.24 9.06
N TYR A 127 -0.92 6.96 9.06
CA TYR A 127 0.18 6.42 8.28
C TYR A 127 -0.37 5.37 7.31
N VAL A 128 -0.17 5.59 6.01
CA VAL A 128 -0.53 4.63 4.95
C VAL A 128 0.77 4.14 4.33
N ILE A 129 1.04 2.84 4.42
CA ILE A 129 2.35 2.29 4.08
C ILE A 129 2.17 1.10 3.13
N TYR A 130 2.85 1.13 2.00
CA TYR A 130 2.78 0.04 1.01
C TYR A 130 3.99 -0.02 0.08
N GLY A 131 4.13 -1.17 -0.59
CA GLY A 131 5.12 -1.39 -1.64
C GLY A 131 4.57 -1.04 -3.02
N THR A 132 5.45 -0.80 -3.98
CA THR A 132 5.10 -0.49 -5.38
C THR A 132 6.05 -1.17 -6.37
N GLY A 133 5.76 -1.10 -7.66
CA GLY A 133 6.68 -1.56 -8.72
C GLY A 133 6.72 -3.08 -8.90
N ARG A 134 5.68 -3.79 -8.50
CA ARG A 134 5.53 -5.24 -8.69
C ARG A 134 4.30 -5.54 -9.55
N ASP A 135 4.41 -6.55 -10.40
CA ASP A 135 3.33 -6.94 -11.30
C ASP A 135 2.11 -7.47 -10.53
N VAL A 136 0.96 -6.84 -10.74
CA VAL A 136 -0.31 -7.23 -10.11
C VAL A 136 -1.27 -7.79 -11.15
N ARG A 137 -1.99 -8.85 -10.78
CA ARG A 137 -3.09 -9.41 -11.57
C ARG A 137 -4.24 -8.41 -11.67
N HIS A 138 -4.54 -7.94 -12.87
CA HIS A 138 -5.50 -6.86 -13.07
C HIS A 138 -6.74 -7.27 -13.85
N ARG A 139 -6.64 -7.67 -15.12
CA ARG A 139 -7.83 -8.00 -15.95
C ARG A 139 -7.93 -9.47 -16.28
N TYR A 140 -9.15 -9.94 -16.49
CA TYR A 140 -9.43 -11.38 -16.62
C TYR A 140 -10.33 -11.66 -17.82
N ALA A 141 -10.01 -12.69 -18.60
CA ALA A 141 -10.88 -13.23 -19.64
C ALA A 141 -11.25 -14.67 -19.31
N TYR A 142 -12.55 -14.98 -19.33
CA TYR A 142 -13.09 -16.27 -18.94
C TYR A 142 -13.90 -16.94 -20.07
N SER A 143 -13.87 -18.27 -20.09
CA SER A 143 -14.73 -19.10 -20.93
C SER A 143 -15.51 -20.11 -20.10
N GLU A 144 -16.77 -20.35 -20.47
CA GLU A 144 -17.58 -21.40 -19.85
C GLU A 144 -17.07 -22.79 -20.28
N ARG A 145 -16.69 -23.61 -19.31
CA ARG A 145 -16.30 -25.01 -19.54
C ARG A 145 -17.54 -25.91 -19.61
N SER A 146 -18.43 -25.70 -18.66
CA SER A 146 -19.74 -26.33 -18.51
C SER A 146 -20.63 -25.35 -17.76
N THR A 147 -21.96 -25.50 -17.82
CA THR A 147 -22.88 -24.62 -17.08
C THR A 147 -22.48 -24.56 -15.61
N GLY A 148 -22.24 -23.35 -15.11
CA GLY A 148 -21.77 -23.11 -13.75
C GLY A 148 -20.27 -23.35 -13.49
N SER A 149 -19.45 -23.60 -14.51
CA SER A 149 -18.00 -23.82 -14.36
C SER A 149 -17.21 -23.04 -15.40
N TRP A 150 -16.22 -22.26 -14.94
CA TRP A 150 -15.49 -21.30 -15.76
C TRP A 150 -13.99 -21.58 -15.80
N ASN A 151 -13.37 -21.32 -16.94
CA ASN A 151 -11.92 -21.29 -17.13
C ASN A 151 -11.42 -19.84 -17.17
N LEU A 152 -10.22 -19.60 -16.65
CA LEU A 152 -9.47 -18.38 -16.92
C LEU A 152 -8.64 -18.59 -18.19
N ASP A 153 -9.01 -17.91 -19.28
CA ASP A 153 -8.32 -18.02 -20.57
C ASP A 153 -7.11 -17.08 -20.65
N THR A 154 -7.27 -15.85 -20.16
CA THR A 154 -6.23 -14.83 -20.23
C THR A 154 -6.23 -13.97 -18.98
N LEU A 155 -5.04 -13.71 -18.47
CA LEU A 155 -4.77 -12.85 -17.33
C LEU A 155 -3.87 -11.71 -17.80
N TYR A 156 -4.30 -10.47 -17.55
CA TYR A 156 -3.52 -9.27 -17.85
C TYR A 156 -3.00 -8.65 -16.56
N THR A 157 -1.76 -8.17 -16.59
CA THR A 157 -1.16 -7.43 -15.48
C THR A 157 -1.60 -5.96 -15.49
N GLU A 158 -1.48 -5.32 -14.34
CA GLU A 158 -1.69 -3.89 -14.16
C GLU A 158 -0.79 -3.11 -15.13
N THR A 159 -1.40 -2.21 -15.91
CA THR A 159 -0.65 -1.41 -16.88
C THR A 159 -0.08 -0.17 -16.22
N PRO A 160 1.19 0.19 -16.48
CA PRO A 160 1.76 1.41 -15.94
C PRO A 160 1.03 2.67 -16.41
N ASP A 161 0.76 3.59 -15.49
CA ASP A 161 0.11 4.87 -15.77
C ASP A 161 1.10 6.05 -15.62
N PRO A 162 1.38 6.81 -16.70
CA PRO A 162 2.31 7.94 -16.68
C PRO A 162 1.96 9.02 -15.65
N MET A 163 0.67 9.21 -15.31
CA MET A 163 0.24 10.18 -14.29
C MET A 163 0.70 9.78 -12.89
N THR A 164 1.00 8.50 -12.70
CA THR A 164 1.46 7.91 -11.46
C THR A 164 2.89 7.38 -11.57
N CYS A 165 3.69 7.96 -12.46
CA CYS A 165 5.08 7.57 -12.70
C CYS A 165 5.24 6.10 -13.11
N ASN A 166 4.26 5.56 -13.83
CA ASN A 166 4.27 4.17 -14.25
C ASN A 166 4.35 3.18 -13.06
N LYS A 167 3.92 3.59 -11.86
CA LYS A 167 3.88 2.73 -10.68
C LYS A 167 2.81 1.64 -10.86
N THR A 168 3.21 0.43 -10.50
CA THR A 168 2.34 -0.74 -10.33
C THR A 168 2.27 -1.09 -8.85
N GLY A 169 1.38 -2.01 -8.47
CA GLY A 169 1.16 -2.38 -7.08
C GLY A 169 2.29 -3.19 -6.42
N ASP A 170 1.95 -3.94 -5.38
CA ASP A 170 2.90 -4.66 -4.51
C ASP A 170 2.98 -6.17 -4.80
N GLY A 171 2.49 -6.59 -5.96
CA GLY A 171 2.41 -8.00 -6.38
C GLY A 171 1.12 -8.70 -5.94
N THR A 172 0.30 -8.07 -5.09
CA THR A 172 -1.03 -8.59 -4.69
C THR A 172 -2.13 -7.54 -4.86
N VAL A 173 -1.89 -6.32 -4.38
CA VAL A 173 -2.82 -5.20 -4.39
C VAL A 173 -2.36 -4.19 -5.43
N SER A 174 -3.28 -3.74 -6.29
CA SER A 174 -2.98 -2.80 -7.36
C SER A 174 -2.62 -1.42 -6.81
N TYR A 175 -1.81 -0.67 -7.56
CA TYR A 175 -1.46 0.70 -7.19
C TYR A 175 -2.71 1.59 -7.13
N TYR A 176 -3.72 1.32 -7.96
CA TYR A 176 -5.01 2.01 -7.89
C TYR A 176 -5.68 1.96 -6.50
N SER A 177 -5.56 0.83 -5.81
CA SER A 177 -6.11 0.65 -4.46
C SER A 177 -5.15 1.16 -3.38
N LEU A 178 -3.86 0.83 -3.49
CA LEU A 178 -2.84 1.25 -2.52
C LEU A 178 -2.75 2.78 -2.41
N SER A 179 -2.79 3.47 -3.54
CA SER A 179 -2.64 4.92 -3.60
C SER A 179 -3.88 5.69 -3.14
N PHE A 180 -4.94 5.02 -2.66
CA PHE A 180 -6.13 5.69 -2.15
C PHE A 180 -5.80 6.63 -0.99
N GLY A 181 -4.85 6.25 -0.13
CA GLY A 181 -4.42 7.06 1.01
C GLY A 181 -3.93 8.47 0.64
N HIS A 182 -3.52 8.69 -0.61
CA HIS A 182 -3.18 10.04 -1.09
C HIS A 182 -4.36 11.01 -1.04
N THR A 183 -5.62 10.52 -1.09
CA THR A 183 -6.83 11.34 -0.94
C THR A 183 -6.93 12.02 0.43
N TRP A 184 -6.22 11.50 1.43
CA TRP A 184 -6.16 12.08 2.79
C TRP A 184 -5.00 13.08 2.99
N LEU A 185 -4.18 13.33 1.96
CA LEU A 185 -3.12 14.35 1.97
C LEU A 185 -3.67 15.75 1.64
N GLY A 186 -4.67 16.19 2.41
CA GLY A 186 -5.37 17.46 2.21
C GLY A 186 -6.40 17.43 1.08
N LYS A 187 -6.92 18.60 0.71
CA LYS A 187 -7.85 18.77 -0.42
C LYS A 187 -7.09 18.90 -1.75
N ASP A 188 -7.80 18.79 -2.87
CA ASP A 188 -7.19 19.05 -4.19
C ASP A 188 -6.65 20.50 -4.23
N GLY A 189 -5.41 20.64 -4.68
CA GLY A 189 -4.62 21.88 -4.63
C GLY A 189 -3.78 22.07 -3.36
N ALA A 190 -3.92 21.21 -2.35
CA ALA A 190 -3.13 21.28 -1.12
C ALA A 190 -1.64 21.04 -1.39
N SER A 191 -0.80 21.72 -0.61
CA SER A 191 0.64 21.53 -0.64
C SER A 191 1.03 20.28 0.13
N VAL A 192 1.82 19.41 -0.49
CA VAL A 192 2.30 18.16 0.07
C VAL A 192 3.82 18.16 0.03
N LYS A 193 4.43 17.90 1.18
CA LYS A 193 5.88 17.72 1.29
C LYS A 193 6.23 16.32 0.84
N ILE A 194 7.13 16.21 -0.14
CA ILE A 194 7.61 14.95 -0.68
C ILE A 194 9.06 14.78 -0.26
N THR A 195 9.36 13.74 0.50
CA THR A 195 10.73 13.38 0.85
C THR A 195 11.09 12.05 0.18
N GLN A 196 12.20 12.01 -0.54
CA GLN A 196 12.75 10.79 -1.14
C GLN A 196 14.01 10.39 -0.38
N ALA A 197 14.11 9.14 0.06
CA ALA A 197 15.29 8.61 0.73
C ALA A 197 15.65 7.22 0.19
N PRO A 198 16.93 6.81 0.17
CA PRO A 198 17.32 5.47 -0.24
C PRO A 198 16.73 4.38 0.67
N GLN A 199 16.35 3.24 0.09
CA GLN A 199 16.00 2.05 0.87
C GLN A 199 17.23 1.37 1.47
N ALA A 200 18.41 1.57 0.87
CA ALA A 200 19.67 1.05 1.36
C ALA A 200 19.85 1.33 2.87
N PRO A 201 20.45 0.41 3.64
CA PRO A 201 20.72 0.63 5.06
C PRO A 201 21.72 1.77 5.28
N TYR A 202 22.61 1.99 4.31
CA TYR A 202 23.67 2.98 4.37
C TYR A 202 23.44 4.07 3.33
N PHE A 203 23.13 5.28 3.77
CA PHE A 203 22.99 6.47 2.93
C PHE A 203 23.30 7.76 3.69
N SER A 204 23.83 8.74 2.98
CA SER A 204 24.18 10.03 3.52
C SER A 204 22.99 11.00 3.53
N ARG A 205 23.11 12.10 4.28
CA ARG A 205 22.10 13.17 4.29
C ARG A 205 21.88 13.76 2.88
N GLN A 206 22.92 13.79 2.06
CA GLN A 206 22.86 14.32 0.69
C GLN A 206 22.02 13.46 -0.25
N ASP A 207 21.80 12.20 0.11
CA ASP A 207 20.99 11.26 -0.67
C ASP A 207 19.48 11.43 -0.40
N ILE A 208 19.12 12.21 0.63
CA ILE A 208 17.73 12.57 0.94
C ILE A 208 17.35 13.84 0.20
N VAL A 209 16.27 13.78 -0.57
CA VAL A 209 15.78 14.91 -1.35
C VAL A 209 14.39 15.30 -0.87
N GLN A 210 14.22 16.58 -0.55
CA GLN A 210 12.92 17.13 -0.16
C GLN A 210 12.43 18.09 -1.22
N THR A 211 11.19 17.89 -1.65
CA THR A 211 10.47 18.77 -2.55
C THR A 211 9.08 19.04 -2.00
N GLU A 212 8.41 20.02 -2.59
CA GLU A 212 7.03 20.34 -2.27
C GLU A 212 6.24 20.38 -3.57
N ALA A 213 5.06 19.80 -3.55
CA ALA A 213 4.20 19.68 -4.72
C ALA A 213 2.74 19.90 -4.36
N LYS A 214 1.99 20.51 -5.27
CA LYS A 214 0.53 20.60 -5.13
C LYS A 214 -0.11 19.31 -5.59
N ARG A 215 -0.94 18.72 -4.73
CA ARG A 215 -1.74 17.55 -5.10
C ARG A 215 -2.83 18.00 -6.08
N LEU A 216 -2.89 17.39 -7.26
CA LEU A 216 -3.96 17.68 -8.22
C LEU A 216 -5.19 16.85 -7.89
N ARG A 217 -5.04 15.53 -7.91
CA ARG A 217 -6.12 14.59 -7.62
C ARG A 217 -5.53 13.22 -7.28
N TYR A 218 -6.06 12.54 -6.26
CA TYR A 218 -5.52 11.23 -5.84
C TYR A 218 -3.99 11.27 -5.64
N ALA A 219 -3.24 10.41 -6.34
CA ALA A 219 -1.78 10.35 -6.33
C ALA A 219 -1.11 11.12 -7.49
N GLU A 220 -1.84 12.05 -8.12
CA GLU A 220 -1.33 12.95 -9.16
C GLU A 220 -0.90 14.30 -8.56
N TYR A 221 0.28 14.79 -8.94
CA TYR A 221 0.82 16.07 -8.46
C TYR A 221 1.28 16.96 -9.62
N GLU A 222 1.31 18.27 -9.36
CA GLU A 222 1.67 19.28 -10.35
C GLU A 222 3.06 19.02 -10.96
N ASN A 223 3.17 19.21 -12.28
CA ASN A 223 4.39 19.00 -13.06
C ASN A 223 5.00 17.59 -12.92
N ASN A 224 4.19 16.59 -12.54
CA ASN A 224 4.64 15.24 -12.21
C ASN A 224 5.82 15.26 -11.23
N GLN A 225 5.79 16.13 -10.23
CA GLN A 225 6.87 16.27 -9.26
C GLN A 225 7.14 14.96 -8.51
N GLN A 226 6.13 14.11 -8.32
CA GLN A 226 6.30 12.77 -7.74
C GLN A 226 7.07 11.81 -8.68
N CYS A 227 7.22 12.17 -9.96
CA CYS A 227 8.00 11.45 -10.97
C CYS A 227 9.34 12.12 -11.28
N LYS A 228 9.60 13.31 -10.74
CA LYS A 228 10.90 13.95 -10.89
C LYS A 228 11.86 13.18 -9.99
N HIS A 229 12.57 12.23 -10.58
CA HIS A 229 13.85 11.80 -10.05
C HIS A 229 14.63 13.07 -9.74
N ALA A 230 15.09 13.21 -8.50
CA ALA A 230 15.97 14.31 -8.13
C ALA A 230 17.03 14.50 -9.24
N PRO A 231 17.33 15.73 -9.65
CA PRO A 231 18.38 15.95 -10.63
C PRO A 231 19.64 15.24 -10.16
N HIS A 232 20.17 14.37 -11.02
CA HIS A 232 21.45 13.69 -10.84
C HIS A 232 22.46 14.65 -10.20
N LEU A 233 22.81 14.42 -8.92
CA LEU A 233 24.16 14.73 -8.49
C LEU A 233 25.02 13.74 -9.26
N ALA A 234 25.68 14.25 -10.31
CA ALA A 234 26.57 13.46 -11.15
C ALA A 234 27.55 12.70 -10.24
N ALA A 235 27.45 11.37 -10.23
CA ALA A 235 28.57 10.54 -9.82
C ALA A 235 29.77 10.98 -10.67
N SER A 236 30.88 11.32 -10.03
CA SER A 236 32.11 11.66 -10.73
C SER A 236 32.50 10.52 -11.67
N GLN A 237 33.15 10.88 -12.79
CA GLN A 237 33.55 10.03 -13.91
C GLN A 237 34.39 8.78 -13.57
N GLU A 238 34.64 8.47 -12.30
CA GLU A 238 35.41 7.28 -11.87
C GLU A 238 34.56 6.05 -11.56
N THR A 239 33.23 6.10 -11.71
CA THR A 239 32.33 4.99 -11.31
C THR A 239 31.90 4.07 -12.47
N GLN A 240 32.49 4.21 -13.66
CA GLN A 240 32.08 3.45 -14.87
C GLN A 240 32.76 2.11 -15.09
N GLU A 241 33.68 1.68 -14.22
CA GLU A 241 34.31 0.36 -14.34
C GLU A 241 34.14 -0.43 -13.05
N MET A 242 33.08 -1.25 -12.95
CA MET A 242 33.03 -2.55 -12.24
C MET A 242 31.59 -3.08 -12.21
N GLN A 243 31.12 -3.60 -13.34
CA GLN A 243 29.88 -4.37 -13.44
C GLN A 243 30.22 -5.86 -13.59
N LYS A 244 29.82 -6.70 -12.61
CA LYS A 244 29.32 -8.07 -12.85
C LYS A 244 28.66 -8.65 -11.59
N HIS A 245 27.47 -9.17 -11.82
CA HIS A 245 26.42 -9.56 -10.88
C HIS A 245 26.74 -10.72 -9.90
N TYR A 246 26.05 -10.63 -8.75
CA TYR A 246 25.44 -11.71 -7.94
C TYR A 246 26.18 -13.06 -7.86
N ASN A 247 27.15 -13.11 -6.95
CA ASN A 247 27.42 -14.24 -6.04
C ASN A 247 28.49 -13.93 -4.97
N SER A 248 28.80 -12.66 -4.68
CA SER A 248 29.94 -12.29 -3.83
C SER A 248 29.47 -11.64 -2.53
N GLY A 249 29.71 -12.32 -1.42
CA GLY A 249 29.35 -11.88 -0.08
C GLY A 249 30.00 -10.57 0.37
N PHE A 250 29.47 -10.03 1.47
CA PHE A 250 29.89 -8.92 2.36
C PHE A 250 30.46 -7.62 1.75
N LEU A 251 31.23 -7.66 0.67
CA LEU A 251 31.88 -6.52 0.02
C LEU A 251 31.18 -6.04 -1.27
N GLY A 252 30.18 -6.78 -1.78
CA GLY A 252 29.47 -6.43 -3.02
C GLY A 252 28.61 -5.16 -2.91
N ASP A 253 27.99 -4.95 -1.75
CA ASP A 253 27.16 -3.77 -1.44
C ASP A 253 27.97 -2.48 -1.22
N LEU A 254 29.29 -2.60 -1.15
CA LEU A 254 30.18 -1.48 -0.81
C LEU A 254 30.51 -0.58 -2.02
N TRP A 255 30.26 -1.07 -3.23
CA TRP A 255 30.73 -0.43 -4.46
C TRP A 255 29.67 -0.30 -5.57
N SER A 256 28.44 -0.78 -5.37
CA SER A 256 27.34 -0.54 -6.32
C SER A 256 26.67 0.81 -6.03
N SER A 257 26.70 1.71 -6.99
CA SER A 257 25.69 2.76 -7.13
C SER A 257 25.07 2.59 -8.51
N GLU A 258 24.00 1.81 -8.57
CA GLU A 258 23.18 1.71 -9.79
C GLU A 258 22.38 3.00 -9.99
N PRO A 259 22.03 3.38 -11.23
CA PRO A 259 21.27 4.61 -11.51
C PRO A 259 19.86 4.63 -10.87
N ASP A 260 19.30 3.46 -10.56
CA ASP A 260 17.93 3.27 -10.06
C ASP A 260 17.91 2.48 -8.73
N GLU A 261 18.71 2.90 -7.74
CA GLU A 261 18.56 2.36 -6.38
C GLU A 261 17.12 2.58 -5.87
N PRO A 262 16.48 1.56 -5.26
CA PRO A 262 15.11 1.67 -4.79
C PRO A 262 15.00 2.69 -3.65
N LYS A 263 13.94 3.50 -3.69
CA LYS A 263 13.73 4.62 -2.75
C LYS A 263 12.42 4.45 -1.99
N ILE A 264 12.39 5.13 -0.85
CA ILE A 264 11.17 5.39 -0.10
C ILE A 264 10.72 6.81 -0.45
N ASN A 265 9.48 6.94 -0.90
CA ASN A 265 8.83 8.22 -1.10
C ASN A 265 7.86 8.47 0.07
N PHE A 266 8.13 9.52 0.85
CA PHE A 266 7.25 9.99 1.90
C PHE A 266 6.45 11.19 1.40
N PHE A 267 5.12 11.09 1.47
CA PHE A 267 4.22 12.20 1.20
C PHE A 267 3.58 12.63 2.50
N GLU A 268 3.82 13.88 2.90
CA GLU A 268 3.43 14.40 4.20
C GLU A 268 2.55 15.63 4.02
N HIS A 269 1.42 15.65 4.73
CA HIS A 269 0.54 16.81 4.83
C HIS A 269 0.11 17.00 6.28
N SER A 270 0.04 18.26 6.71
CA SER A 270 -0.45 18.63 8.04
C SER A 270 -1.45 19.77 7.93
N GLU A 271 -2.62 19.62 8.56
CA GLU A 271 -3.68 20.62 8.54
C GLU A 271 -4.03 21.04 9.98
N PRO A 272 -4.04 22.35 10.30
CA PRO A 272 -4.52 22.81 11.60
C PRO A 272 -6.04 22.69 11.68
N THR A 273 -6.53 22.05 12.74
CA THR A 273 -7.96 21.87 13.04
C THR A 273 -8.30 22.48 14.41
N GLU A 274 -9.58 22.54 14.75
CA GLU A 274 -10.06 23.04 16.04
C GLU A 274 -9.51 22.23 17.24
N PHE A 275 -9.18 20.96 17.02
CA PHE A 275 -8.75 20.02 18.07
C PHE A 275 -7.23 19.77 18.10
N GLY A 276 -6.47 20.44 17.22
CA GLY A 276 -5.02 20.26 17.08
C GLY A 276 -4.60 20.18 15.62
N THR A 277 -3.38 19.74 15.35
CA THR A 277 -2.91 19.52 13.97
C THR A 277 -3.16 18.07 13.58
N GLU A 278 -3.84 17.86 12.46
CA GLU A 278 -3.97 16.56 11.83
C GLU A 278 -2.79 16.31 10.91
N TYR A 279 -2.27 15.08 10.92
CA TYR A 279 -1.14 14.64 10.12
C TYR A 279 -1.54 13.43 9.26
N THR A 280 -1.17 13.47 7.98
CA THR A 280 -1.28 12.33 7.07
C THR A 280 0.08 12.09 6.45
N SER A 281 0.53 10.83 6.50
CA SER A 281 1.79 10.37 5.95
C SER A 281 1.55 9.15 5.06
N VAL A 282 1.93 9.22 3.79
CA VAL A 282 1.89 8.09 2.85
C VAL A 282 3.32 7.68 2.51
N TRP A 283 3.66 6.41 2.75
CA TRP A 283 5.00 5.86 2.52
C TRP A 283 4.94 4.83 1.41
N GLU A 284 5.64 5.13 0.32
CA GLU A 284 5.74 4.23 -0.81
C GLU A 284 7.15 3.68 -0.90
N PHE A 285 7.25 2.36 -0.85
CA PHE A 285 8.51 1.66 -0.99
C PHE A 285 8.62 1.05 -2.39
N ASP A 286 9.73 1.32 -3.08
CA ASP A 286 10.01 0.78 -4.39
C ASP A 286 10.36 -0.70 -4.31
N SER A 287 9.73 -1.49 -5.19
CA SER A 287 9.99 -2.91 -5.40
C SER A 287 9.80 -3.81 -4.18
N ILE A 288 8.96 -3.44 -3.21
CA ILE A 288 8.65 -4.29 -2.05
C ILE A 288 7.37 -5.08 -2.28
N GLN A 289 7.41 -6.39 -2.01
CA GLN A 289 6.24 -7.25 -2.11
C GLN A 289 5.31 -7.09 -0.88
N HIS A 290 4.00 -7.19 -1.10
CA HIS A 290 2.95 -7.11 -0.08
C HIS A 290 3.28 -7.81 1.25
N ARG A 291 3.78 -9.05 1.15
CA ARG A 291 4.02 -9.94 2.30
C ARG A 291 5.38 -9.73 2.96
N GLU A 292 6.28 -9.02 2.29
CA GLU A 292 7.69 -8.86 2.69
C GLU A 292 7.92 -7.52 3.39
N MET A 293 7.00 -6.56 3.30
CA MET A 293 7.11 -5.23 3.91
C MET A 293 7.57 -5.24 5.38
N LEU A 294 7.02 -6.13 6.22
CA LEU A 294 7.37 -6.18 7.64
C LEU A 294 8.76 -6.77 7.92
N SER A 295 9.36 -7.46 6.95
CA SER A 295 10.72 -7.97 7.00
C SER A 295 11.76 -7.02 6.39
N GLU A 296 11.31 -5.93 5.78
CA GLU A 296 12.21 -5.03 5.05
C GLU A 296 13.01 -4.13 6.01
N PRO A 297 14.35 -4.13 5.96
CA PRO A 297 15.18 -3.32 6.83
C PRO A 297 14.88 -1.82 6.73
N ALA A 298 14.54 -1.36 5.52
CA ALA A 298 14.16 0.02 5.25
C ALA A 298 12.89 0.41 6.02
N PHE A 299 11.87 -0.44 6.00
CA PHE A 299 10.63 -0.22 6.76
C PHE A 299 10.89 -0.19 8.26
N LEU A 300 11.63 -1.18 8.78
CA LEU A 300 11.94 -1.28 10.22
C LEU A 300 12.75 -0.08 10.71
N ARG A 301 13.67 0.42 9.90
CA ARG A 301 14.42 1.65 10.18
C ARG A 301 13.49 2.85 10.32
N GLU A 302 12.61 3.09 9.35
CA GLU A 302 11.71 4.25 9.39
C GLU A 302 10.67 4.15 10.50
N LEU A 303 10.17 2.95 10.77
CA LEU A 303 9.27 2.68 11.90
C LEU A 303 9.96 2.97 13.24
N LYS A 304 11.21 2.55 13.41
CA LYS A 304 12.02 2.84 14.61
C LYS A 304 12.11 4.35 14.84
N PHE A 305 12.41 5.13 13.80
CA PHE A 305 12.51 6.58 13.90
C PHE A 305 11.18 7.23 14.28
N GLU A 306 10.06 6.80 13.68
CA GLU A 306 8.75 7.33 14.05
C GLU A 306 8.35 7.00 15.48
N LEU A 307 8.50 5.75 15.89
CA LEU A 307 8.12 5.34 17.24
C LEU A 307 8.91 6.11 18.30
N HIS A 308 10.20 6.35 18.07
CA HIS A 308 11.02 7.14 18.98
C HIS A 308 10.45 8.54 19.22
N VAL A 309 10.06 9.23 18.14
CA VAL A 309 9.51 10.59 18.19
C VAL A 309 8.10 10.62 18.75
N VAL A 310 7.28 9.60 18.45
CA VAL A 310 5.93 9.44 19.01
C VAL A 310 5.98 9.24 20.52
N PHE A 311 6.91 8.43 21.03
CA PHE A 311 7.09 8.25 22.47
C PHE A 311 7.62 9.50 23.18
N ASP A 312 8.29 10.41 22.46
CA ASP A 312 8.67 11.75 22.94
C ASP A 312 7.51 12.77 22.90
N GLY A 313 6.29 12.33 22.57
CA GLY A 313 5.08 13.16 22.56
C GLY A 313 4.92 14.04 21.32
N LYS A 314 5.69 13.77 20.25
CA LYS A 314 5.57 14.45 18.96
C LYS A 314 4.75 13.60 17.98
N ALA A 315 3.99 14.23 17.10
CA ALA A 315 3.11 13.51 16.20
C ALA A 315 3.81 12.91 14.95
N HIS A 316 4.99 13.41 14.57
CA HIS A 316 5.70 12.99 13.36
C HIS A 316 7.21 13.32 13.41
N THR A 317 8.03 12.50 12.75
CA THR A 317 9.49 12.70 12.60
C THR A 317 9.82 13.48 11.32
N ASP A 318 10.80 14.40 11.35
CA ASP A 318 11.23 15.04 10.10
C ASP A 318 11.92 14.04 9.17
N LYS A 319 11.34 13.85 7.98
CA LYS A 319 11.87 12.93 6.97
C LYS A 319 13.16 13.40 6.29
N GLY A 320 13.52 14.68 6.41
CA GLY A 320 14.71 15.27 5.78
C GLY A 320 16.03 14.97 6.47
N PHE A 321 15.97 14.43 7.69
CA PHE A 321 17.17 14.16 8.46
C PHE A 321 16.97 12.95 9.39
N ARG A 322 17.93 12.01 9.37
CA ARG A 322 17.98 10.84 10.26
C ARG A 322 19.29 10.86 11.06
N PRO A 323 19.39 11.64 12.15
CA PRO A 323 20.58 11.59 12.96
C PRO A 323 20.73 10.21 13.61
N PRO A 324 21.93 9.61 13.58
CA PRO A 324 22.22 8.41 14.36
C PRO A 324 21.96 8.65 15.85
N SER A 325 21.21 7.73 16.47
CA SER A 325 20.80 7.83 17.87
C SER A 325 21.46 6.78 18.76
N HIS A 326 21.82 5.64 18.17
CA HIS A 326 22.48 4.51 18.81
C HIS A 326 23.72 4.11 17.99
N ASP A 327 24.66 3.40 18.62
CA ASP A 327 25.85 2.89 17.93
C ASP A 327 25.50 2.07 16.67
N ALA A 328 24.41 1.31 16.71
CA ALA A 328 23.92 0.53 15.56
C ALA A 328 23.43 1.39 14.37
N ASP A 329 23.18 2.69 14.58
CA ASP A 329 22.83 3.63 13.51
C ASP A 329 24.09 4.27 12.89
N CYS A 330 25.27 4.10 13.51
CA CYS A 330 26.55 4.54 12.99
C CYS A 330 27.18 3.43 12.16
N TYR A 331 27.75 3.79 11.01
CA TYR A 331 28.45 2.86 10.14
C TYR A 331 29.63 3.52 9.45
N TRP A 332 30.53 2.71 8.90
CA TRP A 332 31.73 3.17 8.25
C TRP A 332 31.47 3.48 6.78
N ASN A 333 31.72 4.72 6.37
CA ASN A 333 31.75 5.06 4.95
C ASN A 333 33.12 4.69 4.39
N TYR A 334 33.17 3.58 3.65
CA TYR A 334 34.41 3.06 3.07
C TYR A 334 35.00 3.96 1.98
N ARG A 335 34.17 4.73 1.26
CA ARG A 335 34.64 5.69 0.24
C ARG A 335 35.36 6.87 0.89
N GLN A 336 34.85 7.33 2.04
CA GLN A 336 35.40 8.48 2.77
C GLN A 336 36.39 8.08 3.87
N ALA A 337 36.58 6.78 4.12
CA ALA A 337 37.41 6.23 5.17
C ALA A 337 37.17 6.86 6.56
N ARG A 338 35.89 7.05 6.90
CA ARG A 338 35.46 7.61 8.20
C ARG A 338 34.05 7.13 8.53
N CYS A 339 33.65 7.24 9.80
CA CYS A 339 32.25 7.03 10.17
C CYS A 339 31.34 8.03 9.46
N GLU A 340 30.25 7.52 8.89
CA GLU A 340 29.21 8.37 8.29
C GLU A 340 28.54 9.21 9.39
N PHE A 341 27.99 10.36 9.01
CA PHE A 341 27.50 11.36 9.96
C PHE A 341 28.58 11.77 10.96
N SER A 342 29.74 12.20 10.46
CA SER A 342 30.89 12.60 11.28
C SER A 342 30.62 13.66 12.37
N GLU A 343 29.48 14.36 12.33
CA GLU A 343 29.03 15.24 13.40
C GLU A 343 28.49 14.47 14.62
N TYR A 344 27.85 13.31 14.39
CA TYR A 344 27.15 12.48 15.36
C TYR A 344 27.93 11.22 15.73
N CYS A 345 28.63 10.61 14.78
CA CYS A 345 29.38 9.38 14.96
C CYS A 345 30.90 9.66 15.00
N GLN A 346 31.61 8.85 15.77
CA GLN A 346 33.07 8.81 15.80
C GLN A 346 33.56 7.38 15.72
N TYR A 347 34.78 7.23 15.21
CA TYR A 347 35.47 5.95 15.28
C TYR A 347 36.04 5.77 16.70
N ASP A 348 35.55 4.76 17.41
CA ASP A 348 35.95 4.43 18.78
C ASP A 348 36.01 2.90 18.94
N TYR A 349 37.04 2.26 18.39
CA TYR A 349 37.24 0.81 18.46
C TYR A 349 37.19 0.26 19.90
N LYS A 350 36.46 -0.84 20.10
CA LYS A 350 36.46 -1.65 21.32
C LYS A 350 36.95 -3.06 21.01
N PHE A 351 37.64 -3.65 21.98
CA PHE A 351 38.08 -5.04 21.87
C PHE A 351 36.87 -5.95 21.65
N GLY A 352 36.88 -6.70 20.54
CA GLY A 352 35.76 -7.52 20.09
C GLY A 352 35.07 -7.00 18.82
N ASP A 353 35.35 -5.76 18.41
CA ASP A 353 34.88 -5.25 17.12
C ASP A 353 35.59 -6.00 15.98
N VAL A 354 34.79 -6.63 15.12
CA VAL A 354 35.21 -7.42 13.96
C VAL A 354 35.00 -6.68 12.64
N THR A 355 34.17 -5.63 12.61
CA THR A 355 33.95 -4.77 11.43
C THR A 355 34.23 -3.29 11.75
N LEU A 356 34.49 -2.50 10.71
CA LEU A 356 34.67 -1.04 10.86
C LEU A 356 33.37 -0.35 11.30
N ASP A 357 32.21 -0.86 10.88
CA ASP A 357 30.90 -0.38 11.32
C ASP A 357 30.73 -0.50 12.84
N GLN A 358 31.13 -1.64 13.41
CA GLN A 358 31.09 -1.85 14.87
C GLN A 358 31.98 -0.87 15.62
N SER A 359 33.04 -0.37 14.98
CA SER A 359 33.93 0.63 15.55
C SER A 359 33.36 2.06 15.46
N CYS A 360 32.29 2.29 14.67
CA CYS A 360 31.60 3.56 14.60
C CYS A 360 30.53 3.65 15.68
N ARG A 361 30.66 4.65 16.56
CA ARG A 361 29.80 4.83 17.74
C ARG A 361 29.32 6.28 17.85
N VAL A 362 28.20 6.51 18.51
CA VAL A 362 27.70 7.87 18.71
C VAL A 362 28.62 8.66 19.65
N LYS A 363 28.97 9.90 19.27
CA LYS A 363 29.87 10.79 20.03
C LYS A 363 29.29 11.19 21.38
N MET A 364 28.01 11.53 21.37
CA MET A 364 27.24 11.76 22.58
C MET A 364 26.30 10.57 22.70
N PRO A 365 26.40 9.75 23.76
CA PRO A 365 25.29 8.88 24.07
C PRO A 365 24.11 9.82 24.25
N VAL A 366 23.05 9.65 23.45
CA VAL A 366 21.74 10.13 23.87
C VAL A 366 21.51 9.38 25.17
N ARG A 367 21.80 10.02 26.29
CA ARG A 367 21.36 9.52 27.59
C ARG A 367 19.86 9.53 27.46
N LEU A 368 19.29 8.37 27.14
CA LEU A 368 17.94 8.07 27.53
C LEU A 368 17.91 8.46 29.01
N LEU A 369 17.24 9.57 29.31
CA LEU A 369 16.69 9.73 30.64
C LEU A 369 15.99 8.39 30.90
N PRO A 370 16.23 7.74 32.06
CA PRO A 370 15.58 6.48 32.35
C PRO A 370 14.12 6.67 31.98
N HIS A 371 13.60 5.79 31.11
CA HIS A 371 12.17 5.77 30.84
C HIS A 371 11.52 5.80 32.22
N ASN A 372 10.97 6.95 32.61
CA ASN A 372 9.82 6.93 33.47
C ASN A 372 8.89 6.06 32.66
N SER A 373 8.68 4.83 33.11
CA SER A 373 7.58 4.02 32.65
C SER A 373 6.44 5.00 32.55
N VAL A 374 6.01 5.32 31.33
CA VAL A 374 4.73 5.94 31.12
C VAL A 374 3.80 4.81 31.52
N LEU A 375 3.57 4.69 32.84
CA LEU A 375 2.28 4.30 33.34
C LEU A 375 1.39 5.30 32.65
N LEU A 376 0.82 4.87 31.52
CA LEU A 376 -0.41 5.43 31.00
C LEU A 376 -1.24 5.62 32.26
N SER A 377 -1.40 6.88 32.66
CA SER A 377 -2.26 7.19 33.78
C SER A 377 -3.57 6.54 33.42
N THR A 378 -3.91 5.47 34.12
CA THR A 378 -5.29 5.03 34.25
C THR A 378 -5.98 6.10 35.09
N ASN A 379 -6.00 7.33 34.59
CA ASN A 379 -7.10 8.21 34.84
C ASN A 379 -8.28 7.40 34.37
N GLN A 380 -9.11 7.02 35.33
CA GLN A 380 -10.47 6.56 35.11
C GLN A 380 -11.31 7.70 34.49
N GLY A 381 -10.79 8.35 33.45
CA GLY A 381 -11.56 9.07 32.47
C GLY A 381 -12.13 8.00 31.57
N THR A 382 -13.32 7.52 31.95
CA THR A 382 -14.32 6.88 31.10
C THR A 382 -13.91 6.85 29.63
N CYS A 383 -13.64 5.66 29.11
CA CYS A 383 -13.40 5.39 27.70
C CYS A 383 -14.29 6.32 26.84
N THR A 384 -13.67 7.20 26.07
CA THR A 384 -14.33 8.07 25.09
C THR A 384 -14.87 7.31 23.88
N PHE A 385 -15.20 6.02 24.04
CA PHE A 385 -16.03 5.29 23.10
C PHE A 385 -17.42 5.93 22.97
N GLU A 386 -17.91 6.55 24.05
CA GLU A 386 -19.18 7.28 24.06
C GLU A 386 -19.18 8.55 23.19
N LYS A 387 -18.02 9.15 22.93
CA LYS A 387 -17.90 10.33 22.05
C LYS A 387 -17.84 9.96 20.57
N VAL A 388 -17.23 8.82 20.24
CA VAL A 388 -17.16 8.30 18.86
C VAL A 388 -18.50 7.69 18.44
N LEU A 389 -19.17 6.98 19.36
CA LEU A 389 -20.50 6.39 19.13
C LEU A 389 -21.66 7.33 19.48
N GLY A 390 -21.40 8.54 20.00
CA GLY A 390 -22.43 9.52 20.32
C GLY A 390 -23.45 9.76 19.19
N PRO A 391 -23.02 9.87 17.91
CA PRO A 391 -23.92 9.98 16.76
C PRO A 391 -24.74 8.71 16.45
N TYR A 392 -24.26 7.55 16.91
CA TYR A 392 -24.81 6.22 16.64
C TYR A 392 -25.48 5.58 17.87
N LYS A 393 -25.57 6.33 18.97
CA LYS A 393 -26.16 5.90 20.24
C LYS A 393 -27.67 5.69 20.04
N GLY A 394 -28.07 4.42 19.86
CA GLY A 394 -29.45 4.02 19.56
C GLY A 394 -29.67 3.44 18.15
N GLN A 395 -28.65 3.39 17.30
CA GLN A 395 -28.69 2.72 15.99
C GLN A 395 -28.09 1.30 16.02
N CYS A 396 -27.37 0.96 17.09
CA CYS A 396 -26.97 -0.41 17.35
C CYS A 396 -28.20 -1.19 17.85
N VAL A 397 -28.81 -1.97 16.97
CA VAL A 397 -29.78 -2.99 17.36
C VAL A 397 -28.99 -4.05 18.14
N GLU A 398 -29.32 -4.24 19.42
CA GLU A 398 -28.83 -5.41 20.14
C GLU A 398 -29.31 -6.64 19.37
N ASN A 399 -28.38 -7.47 18.89
CA ASN A 399 -28.71 -8.77 18.33
C ASN A 399 -29.36 -9.58 19.46
N GLU A 400 -30.69 -9.61 19.49
CA GLU A 400 -31.43 -10.56 20.31
C GLU A 400 -31.00 -11.96 19.87
N ASN A 401 -30.43 -12.69 20.82
CA ASN A 401 -30.00 -14.06 20.65
C ASN A 401 -31.14 -14.91 20.06
N HIS A 402 -31.01 -15.29 18.79
CA HIS A 402 -31.76 -16.41 18.23
C HIS A 402 -31.19 -17.71 18.81
N ASN A 403 -31.65 -18.05 20.01
CA ASN A 403 -31.73 -19.42 20.47
C ASN A 403 -33.18 -19.89 20.28
N ASN A 404 -33.43 -20.54 19.15
CA ASN A 404 -34.34 -21.68 19.01
C ASN A 404 -34.09 -22.39 17.69
#